data_AF-A0A4S1GT85-F1
#
_entry.id   AF-A0A4S1GT85-F1
#
_cell.length_a   1.000
_cell.length_b   1.000
_cell.length_c   1.000
_cell.angle_alpha   90.00
_cell.angle_beta   90.00
_cell.angle_gamma   90.00
#
_symmetry.space_group_name_H-M   'P 1'
#
loop_
_entity.id
_entity.type
_entity.pdbx_description
1 polymer ?
#
loop_
_entity_poly.entity_id
_entity_poly.type
_entity_poly.pdbx_seq_one_letter_code
_entity_poly.pdbx_strand_id
1 'polypeptide(L)'
;GLRGWDTFDWGVDRDHRYLPTSQQEVLEKAAEFGIRGGLTMSMHDHRGRFAALTFASNEAHPPFLRSLTRYEKAMQLVAINVHIHARRRLAEDCVVDGITLTRREFECLKWAACGKSAWDISQILGVSKRTVTFHQENAKAKLGVRTINQAVVRMAARARS
;
A
#
# COMPACT_ATOMS: atom_id res chain seq x y z
N GLY A 1 -12.70 4.17 4.47
CA GLY A 1 -13.41 2.96 3.98
C GLY A 1 -12.97 2.61 2.57
N LEU A 2 -13.11 1.35 2.18
CA LEU A 2 -12.87 0.86 0.82
C LEU A 2 -14.08 1.19 -0.08
N ARG A 3 -13.87 1.54 -1.36
CA ARG A 3 -14.91 1.73 -2.40
C ARG A 3 -14.61 0.79 -3.56
N GLY A 4 -15.64 0.12 -4.08
CA GLY A 4 -15.53 -0.76 -5.26
C GLY A 4 -14.82 -2.06 -4.96
N TRP A 5 -15.54 -3.17 -5.15
CA TRP A 5 -15.02 -4.53 -5.08
C TRP A 5 -15.21 -5.14 -6.46
N ASP A 6 -14.13 -5.37 -7.18
CA ASP A 6 -14.19 -6.18 -8.39
C ASP A 6 -13.48 -7.49 -8.12
N THR A 7 -14.24 -8.57 -8.26
CA THR A 7 -13.72 -9.93 -8.23
C THR A 7 -13.83 -10.47 -9.65
N PHE A 8 -12.71 -10.82 -10.23
CA PHE A 8 -12.67 -11.43 -11.56
C PHE A 8 -11.75 -12.64 -11.55
N ASP A 9 -12.21 -13.71 -12.17
CA ASP A 9 -11.37 -14.85 -12.49
C ASP A 9 -10.68 -14.61 -13.83
N TRP A 10 -9.56 -15.31 -14.05
CA TRP A 10 -8.77 -15.23 -15.27
C TRP A 10 -8.04 -16.55 -15.53
N GLY A 11 -7.69 -16.79 -16.78
CA GLY A 11 -7.00 -18.01 -17.19
C GLY A 11 -6.35 -17.84 -18.56
N VAL A 12 -5.10 -18.30 -18.69
CA VAL A 12 -4.28 -18.17 -19.91
C VAL A 12 -5.07 -18.62 -21.13
N ASP A 13 -5.72 -19.79 -21.08
CA ASP A 13 -6.44 -20.35 -22.24
C ASP A 13 -7.79 -19.65 -22.53
N ARG A 14 -8.43 -19.10 -21.50
CA ARG A 14 -9.74 -18.46 -21.60
C ARG A 14 -9.62 -17.04 -22.16
N ASP A 15 -8.67 -16.30 -21.63
CA ASP A 15 -8.54 -14.86 -21.88
C ASP A 15 -7.62 -14.56 -23.08
N HIS A 16 -6.83 -15.54 -23.54
CA HIS A 16 -5.94 -15.41 -24.70
C HIS A 16 -6.62 -14.70 -25.88
N ARG A 17 -7.84 -15.12 -26.23
CA ARG A 17 -8.57 -14.63 -27.40
C ARG A 17 -9.12 -13.21 -27.27
N TYR A 18 -9.13 -12.63 -26.08
CA TYR A 18 -9.73 -11.33 -25.80
C TYR A 18 -8.72 -10.25 -25.37
N LEU A 19 -7.46 -10.63 -25.17
CA LEU A 19 -6.41 -9.74 -24.72
C LEU A 19 -5.50 -9.31 -25.88
N PRO A 20 -4.96 -8.08 -25.88
CA PRO A 20 -3.88 -7.67 -26.78
C PRO A 20 -2.65 -8.58 -26.65
N THR A 21 -1.87 -8.72 -27.73
CA THR A 21 -0.66 -9.57 -27.77
C THR A 21 0.30 -9.31 -26.61
N SER A 22 0.52 -8.06 -26.23
CA SER A 22 1.39 -7.72 -25.10
C SER A 22 0.89 -8.24 -23.74
N GLN A 23 -0.43 -8.37 -23.57
CA GLN A 23 -1.02 -8.94 -22.35
C GLN A 23 -1.01 -10.47 -22.38
N GLN A 24 -1.19 -11.07 -23.57
CA GLN A 24 -1.05 -12.51 -23.77
C GLN A 24 0.37 -12.98 -23.42
N GLU A 25 1.40 -12.30 -23.94
CA GLU A 25 2.80 -12.63 -23.68
C GLU A 25 3.15 -12.61 -22.18
N VAL A 26 2.56 -11.68 -21.41
CA VAL A 26 2.76 -11.62 -19.96
C VAL A 26 2.16 -12.85 -19.27
N LEU A 27 0.96 -13.25 -19.67
CA LEU A 27 0.29 -14.44 -19.13
C LEU A 27 1.01 -15.74 -19.54
N GLU A 28 1.50 -15.83 -20.77
CA GLU A 28 2.30 -16.96 -21.26
C GLU A 28 3.61 -17.11 -20.48
N LYS A 29 4.34 -16.01 -20.25
CA LYS A 29 5.54 -16.05 -19.40
C LYS A 29 5.24 -16.44 -17.96
N ALA A 30 4.15 -15.96 -17.39
CA ALA A 30 3.74 -16.35 -16.04
C ALA A 30 3.37 -17.85 -15.97
N ALA A 31 2.81 -18.40 -17.05
CA ALA A 31 2.46 -19.82 -17.15
C ALA A 31 3.67 -20.75 -17.04
N GLU A 32 4.84 -20.32 -17.53
CA GLU A 32 6.12 -21.05 -17.37
C GLU A 32 6.50 -21.24 -15.90
N PHE A 33 6.05 -20.34 -15.02
CA PHE A 33 6.24 -20.41 -13.56
C PHE A 33 5.04 -21.04 -12.83
N GLY A 34 4.12 -21.68 -13.55
CA GLY A 34 2.95 -22.34 -12.96
C GLY A 34 1.83 -21.37 -12.56
N ILE A 35 1.80 -20.16 -13.12
CA ILE A 35 0.72 -19.18 -12.92
C ILE A 35 -0.14 -19.16 -14.19
N ARG A 36 -1.11 -20.09 -14.28
CA ARG A 36 -1.90 -20.35 -15.49
C ARG A 36 -3.36 -19.87 -15.41
N GLY A 37 -3.85 -19.64 -14.20
CA GLY A 37 -5.17 -19.11 -13.97
C GLY A 37 -5.34 -18.74 -12.51
N GLY A 38 -6.45 -18.10 -12.20
CA GLY A 38 -6.67 -17.66 -10.84
C GLY A 38 -7.88 -16.76 -10.65
N LEU A 39 -7.92 -16.19 -9.45
CA LEU A 39 -8.90 -15.22 -9.01
C LEU A 39 -8.18 -13.99 -8.50
N THR A 40 -8.62 -12.82 -8.93
CA THR A 40 -8.14 -11.55 -8.41
C THR A 40 -9.28 -10.77 -7.78
N MET A 41 -9.07 -10.37 -6.54
CA MET A 41 -9.95 -9.47 -5.78
C MET A 41 -9.28 -8.11 -5.68
N SER A 42 -9.84 -7.11 -6.34
CA SER A 42 -9.33 -5.74 -6.30
C SER A 42 -10.12 -4.87 -5.32
N MET A 43 -9.43 -3.92 -4.70
CA MET A 43 -9.95 -3.02 -3.69
C MET A 43 -9.37 -1.63 -3.92
N HIS A 44 -10.23 -0.63 -3.96
CA HIS A 44 -9.79 0.77 -3.91
C HIS A 44 -10.12 1.36 -2.54
N ASP A 45 -9.21 2.15 -1.96
CA ASP A 45 -9.56 2.95 -0.79
C ASP A 45 -10.12 4.32 -1.16
N HIS A 46 -10.70 5.01 -0.19
CA HIS A 46 -11.25 6.36 -0.38
C HIS A 46 -10.24 7.43 -0.85
N ARG A 47 -8.93 7.11 -0.87
CA ARG A 47 -7.88 7.99 -1.40
C ARG A 47 -7.45 7.59 -2.81
N GLY A 48 -8.18 6.67 -3.45
CA GLY A 48 -7.86 6.17 -4.78
C GLY A 48 -6.69 5.18 -4.82
N ARG A 49 -6.20 4.69 -3.66
CA ARG A 49 -5.14 3.69 -3.64
C ARG A 49 -5.70 2.33 -4.02
N PHE A 50 -5.02 1.68 -4.96
CA PHE A 50 -5.36 0.35 -5.45
C PHE A 50 -4.62 -0.73 -4.66
N ALA A 51 -5.32 -1.82 -4.36
CA ALA A 51 -4.73 -3.07 -3.93
C ALA A 51 -5.44 -4.24 -4.59
N ALA A 52 -4.70 -5.32 -4.82
CA ALA A 52 -5.26 -6.56 -5.32
C ALA A 52 -4.72 -7.73 -4.51
N LEU A 53 -5.57 -8.71 -4.23
CA LEU A 53 -5.18 -10.03 -3.75
C LEU A 53 -5.47 -11.05 -4.86
N THR A 54 -4.45 -11.81 -5.23
CA THR A 54 -4.56 -12.83 -6.29
C THR A 54 -4.31 -14.22 -5.73
N PHE A 55 -5.22 -15.13 -6.02
CA PHE A 55 -5.06 -16.56 -5.81
C PHE A 55 -4.70 -17.20 -7.15
N ALA A 56 -3.42 -17.54 -7.32
CA ALA A 56 -2.91 -18.16 -8.55
C ALA A 56 -2.96 -19.69 -8.48
N SER A 57 -3.07 -20.31 -9.64
CA SER A 57 -3.08 -21.76 -9.82
C SER A 57 -2.30 -22.13 -11.09
N ASN A 58 -1.76 -23.34 -11.09
CA ASN A 58 -1.14 -23.96 -12.26
C ASN A 58 -2.15 -24.54 -13.25
N GLU A 59 -3.44 -24.44 -12.96
CA GLU A 59 -4.51 -24.83 -13.88
C GLU A 59 -5.12 -23.57 -14.52
N ALA A 60 -5.41 -23.63 -15.82
CA ALA A 60 -6.12 -22.54 -16.51
C ALA A 60 -7.59 -22.40 -16.06
N HIS A 61 -8.16 -23.48 -15.52
CA HIS A 61 -9.53 -23.53 -14.99
C HIS A 61 -9.57 -24.10 -13.57
N PRO A 62 -9.08 -23.34 -12.57
CA PRO A 62 -8.87 -23.87 -11.23
C PRO A 62 -10.16 -24.42 -10.59
N PRO A 63 -10.14 -25.61 -9.96
CA PRO A 63 -11.32 -26.21 -9.36
C PRO A 63 -11.98 -25.34 -8.27
N PHE A 64 -11.18 -24.52 -7.57
CA PHE A 64 -11.68 -23.64 -6.53
C PHE A 64 -12.66 -22.57 -7.06
N LEU A 65 -12.56 -22.17 -8.33
CA LEU A 65 -13.48 -21.22 -8.96
C LEU A 65 -14.91 -21.77 -9.03
N ARG A 66 -15.09 -23.10 -9.12
CA ARG A 66 -16.42 -23.75 -9.12
C ARG A 66 -17.19 -23.52 -7.82
N SER A 67 -16.45 -23.34 -6.72
CA SER A 67 -17.02 -23.08 -5.40
C SER A 67 -17.01 -21.59 -5.04
N LEU A 68 -16.61 -20.71 -5.96
CA LEU A 68 -16.43 -19.29 -5.66
C LEU A 68 -17.71 -18.64 -5.16
N THR A 69 -18.85 -18.89 -5.81
CA THR A 69 -20.16 -18.37 -5.39
C THR A 69 -20.54 -18.77 -3.97
N ARG A 70 -20.06 -19.93 -3.49
CA ARG A 70 -20.29 -20.41 -2.12
C ARG A 70 -19.41 -19.69 -1.10
N TYR A 71 -18.16 -19.38 -1.45
CA TYR A 71 -17.16 -18.85 -0.51
C TYR A 71 -16.77 -17.39 -0.77
N GLU A 72 -17.42 -16.70 -1.71
CA GLU A 72 -17.07 -15.35 -2.15
C GLU A 72 -16.95 -14.38 -0.97
N LYS A 73 -17.96 -14.34 -0.09
CA LYS A 73 -17.96 -13.49 1.10
C LYS A 73 -16.82 -13.81 2.07
N ALA A 74 -16.49 -15.09 2.24
CA ALA A 74 -15.37 -15.50 3.09
C ALA A 74 -14.02 -15.09 2.49
N MET A 75 -13.86 -15.25 1.17
CA MET A 75 -12.67 -14.81 0.45
C MET A 75 -12.53 -13.28 0.47
N GLN A 76 -13.62 -12.53 0.34
CA GLN A 76 -13.62 -11.08 0.51
C GLN A 76 -13.16 -10.69 1.92
N LEU A 77 -13.62 -11.38 2.97
CA LEU A 77 -13.14 -11.14 4.34
C LEU A 77 -11.64 -11.44 4.49
N VAL A 78 -11.12 -12.49 3.85
CA VAL A 78 -9.69 -12.78 3.81
C VAL A 78 -8.94 -11.66 3.09
N ALA A 79 -9.43 -11.19 1.93
CA ALA A 79 -8.83 -10.10 1.19
C ALA A 79 -8.79 -8.79 2.00
N ILE A 80 -9.89 -8.44 2.69
CA ILE A 80 -9.94 -7.30 3.62
C ILE A 80 -8.88 -7.44 4.71
N ASN A 81 -8.82 -8.60 5.36
CA ASN A 81 -7.90 -8.81 6.46
C ASN A 81 -6.45 -8.73 5.99
N VAL A 82 -6.10 -9.43 4.91
CA VAL A 82 -4.75 -9.36 4.33
C VAL A 82 -4.41 -7.92 3.95
N HIS A 83 -5.33 -7.19 3.30
CA HIS A 83 -5.10 -5.80 2.94
C HIS A 83 -4.84 -4.90 4.15
N ILE A 84 -5.67 -4.99 5.21
CA ILE A 84 -5.48 -4.19 6.43
C ILE A 84 -4.15 -4.51 7.09
N HIS A 85 -3.78 -5.79 7.19
CA HIS A 85 -2.52 -6.21 7.83
C HIS A 85 -1.29 -5.87 6.99
N ALA A 86 -1.35 -6.13 5.68
CA ALA A 86 -0.32 -5.75 4.74
C ALA A 86 -0.13 -4.24 4.76
N ARG A 87 -1.20 -3.45 4.76
CA ARG A 87 -1.09 -2.00 4.91
C ARG A 87 -0.49 -1.59 6.25
N ARG A 88 -0.85 -2.18 7.38
CA ARG A 88 -0.20 -1.84 8.65
C ARG A 88 1.32 -2.10 8.64
N ARG A 89 1.78 -3.06 7.84
CA ARG A 89 3.21 -3.43 7.73
C ARG A 89 3.96 -2.70 6.62
N LEU A 90 3.30 -2.48 5.47
CA LEU A 90 3.86 -1.87 4.27
C LEU A 90 3.66 -0.36 4.26
N ALA A 91 2.60 0.14 4.90
CA ALA A 91 2.41 1.54 5.15
C ALA A 91 3.24 1.96 6.38
N GLU A 92 4.54 2.12 6.16
CA GLU A 92 5.17 3.37 6.57
C GLU A 92 4.55 4.48 5.72
N ASP A 93 3.24 4.74 5.85
CA ASP A 93 2.54 5.81 5.15
C ASP A 93 3.23 7.09 5.65
N CYS A 94 4.28 7.54 4.97
CA CYS A 94 4.97 8.79 5.25
C CYS A 94 4.16 9.95 4.68
N VAL A 95 2.84 9.77 4.53
CA VAL A 95 1.91 10.72 3.93
C VAL A 95 1.25 11.53 5.03
N VAL A 96 1.36 12.86 4.92
CA VAL A 96 0.73 13.85 5.78
C VAL A 96 0.00 14.83 4.87
N ASP A 97 -1.31 15.01 5.07
CA ASP A 97 -2.17 15.86 4.21
C ASP A 97 -2.09 15.56 2.70
N GLY A 98 -1.95 14.28 2.33
CA GLY A 98 -1.77 13.87 0.93
C GLY A 98 -0.36 14.10 0.37
N ILE A 99 0.56 14.63 1.17
CA ILE A 99 1.94 14.90 0.80
C ILE A 99 2.84 13.77 1.29
N THR A 100 3.58 13.16 0.37
CA THR A 100 4.52 12.07 0.67
C THR A 100 5.85 12.64 1.17
N LEU A 101 6.18 12.31 2.42
CA LEU A 101 7.49 12.54 3.03
C LEU A 101 8.39 11.32 2.80
N THR A 102 9.71 11.55 2.90
CA THR A 102 10.64 10.42 3.01
C THR A 102 10.50 9.76 4.39
N ARG A 103 10.95 8.51 4.52
CA ARG A 103 11.00 7.82 5.81
C ARG A 103 11.71 8.63 6.88
N ARG A 104 12.86 9.22 6.57
CA ARG A 104 13.65 10.02 7.52
C ARG A 104 12.96 11.32 7.92
N GLU A 105 12.30 12.01 6.98
CA GLU A 105 11.47 13.17 7.28
C GLU A 105 10.34 12.81 8.25
N PHE A 106 9.63 11.71 7.98
CA PHE A 106 8.53 11.24 8.80
C PHE A 106 8.98 10.80 10.20
N GLU A 107 10.09 10.05 10.31
CA GLU A 107 10.69 9.65 11.59
C GLU A 107 11.08 10.88 12.44
N CYS A 108 11.68 11.90 11.82
CA CYS A 108 12.02 13.14 12.52
C CYS A 108 10.77 13.88 13.04
N LEU A 109 9.69 13.96 12.24
CA LEU A 109 8.42 14.53 12.70
C LEU A 109 7.79 13.69 13.81
N LYS A 110 7.84 12.37 13.71
CA LYS A 110 7.28 11.43 14.70
C LYS A 110 7.89 11.64 16.08
N TRP A 111 9.22 11.74 16.16
CA TRP A 111 9.88 12.00 17.44
C TRP A 111 9.70 13.43 17.93
N ALA A 112 9.64 14.42 17.03
CA ALA A 112 9.31 15.79 17.40
C ALA A 112 7.88 15.88 18.00
N ALA A 113 6.92 15.10 17.49
CA ALA A 113 5.58 15.00 18.07
C ALA A 113 5.56 14.39 19.48
N CYS A 114 6.54 13.53 19.79
CA CYS A 114 6.78 13.02 21.15
C CYS A 114 7.55 14.01 22.05
N GLY A 115 7.76 15.25 21.61
CA GLY A 115 8.46 16.30 22.36
C GLY A 115 9.98 16.19 22.36
N LYS A 116 10.57 15.37 21.47
CA LYS A 116 12.04 15.20 21.40
C LYS A 116 12.69 16.37 20.66
N SER A 117 13.81 16.85 21.20
CA SER A 117 14.62 17.88 20.54
C SER A 117 15.39 17.30 19.35
N ALA A 118 15.87 18.15 18.44
CA ALA A 118 16.70 17.69 17.32
C ALA A 118 17.98 16.95 17.77
N TRP A 119 18.48 17.23 18.98
CA TRP A 119 19.60 16.50 19.57
C TRP A 119 19.17 15.10 20.04
N ASP A 120 18.06 14.99 20.78
CA ASP A 120 17.54 13.68 21.23
C ASP A 120 17.21 12.77 20.05
N ILE A 121 16.60 13.34 19.00
CA ILE A 121 16.27 12.63 17.77
C ILE A 121 17.54 12.12 17.08
N SER A 122 18.62 12.89 17.12
CA SER A 122 19.89 12.50 16.54
C SER A 122 20.46 11.27 17.25
N GLN A 123 20.35 11.22 18.58
CA GLN A 123 20.76 10.06 19.37
C GLN A 123 19.89 8.84 19.06
N ILE A 124 18.57 9.03 18.96
CA ILE A 124 17.63 7.93 18.67
C ILE A 124 17.85 7.34 17.27
N LEU A 125 18.11 8.18 16.27
CA LEU A 125 18.21 7.75 14.87
C LEU A 125 19.64 7.40 14.43
N GLY A 126 20.63 7.60 15.30
CA GLY A 126 22.05 7.33 15.00
C GLY A 126 22.62 8.24 13.91
N VAL A 127 22.19 9.51 13.86
CA VAL A 127 22.65 10.50 12.87
C VAL A 127 23.05 11.82 13.55
N SER A 128 23.67 12.74 12.80
CA SER A 128 24.03 14.05 13.35
C SER A 128 22.79 14.93 13.58
N LYS A 129 22.86 15.85 14.56
CA LYS A 129 21.83 16.88 14.78
C LYS A 129 21.57 17.70 13.51
N ARG A 130 22.61 18.00 12.73
CA ARG A 130 22.51 18.71 11.45
C ARG A 130 21.66 17.92 10.43
N THR A 131 21.85 16.61 10.37
CA THR A 131 21.06 15.71 9.50
C THR A 131 19.58 15.69 9.91
N VAL A 132 19.29 15.68 11.23
CA VAL A 132 17.92 15.81 11.72
C VAL A 132 17.30 17.13 11.31
N THR A 133 18.00 18.25 11.53
CA THR A 133 17.52 19.59 11.12
C THR A 133 17.24 19.64 9.61
N PHE A 134 18.13 19.09 8.79
CA PHE A 134 17.93 19.01 7.34
C PHE A 134 16.63 18.29 6.96
N HIS A 135 16.36 17.11 7.55
CA HIS A 135 15.11 16.39 7.31
C HIS A 135 13.88 17.15 7.84
N GLN A 136 13.99 17.84 8.96
CA GLN A 136 12.91 18.67 9.50
C GLN A 136 12.60 19.87 8.58
N GLU A 137 13.62 20.54 8.02
CA GLU A 137 13.43 21.62 7.05
C GLU A 137 12.75 21.13 5.77
N ASN A 138 13.19 19.99 5.22
CA ASN A 138 12.55 19.40 4.03
C ASN A 138 11.09 19.02 4.29
N ALA A 139 10.80 18.44 5.46
CA ALA A 139 9.43 18.12 5.84
C ALA A 139 8.55 19.36 5.96
N LYS A 140 9.04 20.43 6.60
CA LYS A 140 8.33 21.72 6.70
C LYS A 140 8.07 22.34 5.32
N ALA A 141 9.08 22.33 4.44
CA ALA A 141 8.97 22.84 3.09
C ALA A 141 7.92 22.07 2.27
N LYS A 142 7.95 20.73 2.30
CA LYS A 142 6.96 19.88 1.64
C LYS A 142 5.55 20.13 2.17
N LEU A 143 5.40 20.30 3.48
CA LEU A 143 4.11 20.58 4.11
C LEU A 143 3.66 22.04 3.97
N GLY A 144 4.49 22.94 3.43
CA GLY A 144 4.14 24.37 3.32
C GLY A 144 3.92 25.04 4.67
N VAL A 145 4.73 24.69 5.68
CA VAL A 145 4.66 25.24 7.04
C VAL A 145 5.99 25.88 7.46
N ARG A 146 5.95 26.77 8.45
CA ARG A 146 7.14 27.52 8.89
C ARG A 146 7.84 26.89 10.08
N THR A 147 7.10 26.20 10.96
CA THR A 147 7.63 25.64 12.21
C THR A 147 7.45 24.13 12.28
N ILE A 148 8.32 23.49 13.08
CA ILE A 148 8.22 22.04 13.33
C ILE A 148 6.91 21.69 14.03
N ASN A 149 6.42 22.56 14.91
CA ASN A 149 5.15 22.38 15.60
C ASN A 149 3.96 22.40 14.63
N GLN A 150 3.97 23.29 13.64
CA GLN A 150 2.94 23.29 12.58
C GLN A 150 2.98 21.99 11.76
N ALA A 151 4.17 21.48 11.44
CA ALA A 151 4.32 20.19 10.75
C ALA A 151 3.79 19.03 11.60
N VAL A 152 4.09 19.03 12.90
CA VAL A 152 3.59 18.04 13.88
C VAL A 152 2.08 18.09 14.00
N VAL A 153 1.47 19.28 14.06
CA VAL A 153 0.01 19.43 14.14
C VAL A 153 -0.68 18.85 12.91
N ARG A 154 -0.15 19.11 11.70
CA ARG A 154 -0.65 18.52 10.46
C ARG A 154 -0.52 17.00 10.45
N MET A 155 0.64 16.48 10.90
CA MET A 155 0.84 15.04 11.03
C MET A 155 -0.13 14.39 12.03
N ALA A 156 -0.43 15.05 13.15
CA ALA A 156 -1.34 14.53 14.17
C ALA A 156 -2.83 14.61 13.77
N ALA A 157 -3.22 15.58 12.92
CA ALA A 157 -4.58 15.68 12.39
C ALA A 157 -5.00 14.41 11.62
N ARG A 158 -4.04 13.70 11.00
CA ARG A 158 -4.24 12.39 10.36
C ARG A 158 -4.74 11.30 11.30
N ALA A 159 -4.40 11.34 12.58
CA ALA A 159 -4.77 10.29 13.53
C ALA A 159 -6.27 10.33 13.93
N ARG A 160 -6.99 11.39 13.52
CA ARG A 160 -8.38 11.66 13.94
C ARG A 160 -9.42 11.54 12.81
N SER A 161 -9.01 11.16 11.59
CA SER A 161 -9.89 10.98 10.41
C SER A 161 -9.83 9.56 9.88
#